data_AF-A0A6J6ZGC7-F1
#
_entry.id   AF-A0A6J6ZGC7-F1
#
_cell.length_a   1.000
_cell.length_b   1.000
_cell.length_c   1.000
_cell.angle_alpha   90.00
_cell.angle_beta   90.00
_cell.angle_gamma   90.00
#
_symmetry.space_group_name_H-M   'P 1'
#
loop_
_entity.id
_entity.type
_entity.pdbx_description
1 polymer ?
#
loop_
_entity_poly.entity_id
_entity_poly.type
_entity_poly.pdbx_seq_one_letter_code
_entity_poly.pdbx_strand_id
1 'polypeptide(L)'
;MYPNTMRTTVRHGAKDSLRAILPLVGAILTTRNERPCQVTFIEDGTSLLSPFDASLQAEGWSSLGEVFEQMAELQIDIFACRECAAFRAAPESDGPDRVQWLPASDLRFPLHLCHGPSKRLQLVTVDIQTRGQSEFDSRVGKPTLGAA
;
A
#
# COMPACT_ATOMS: atom_id res chain seq x y z
N MET A 1 -3.97 13.50 13.50
CA MET A 1 -3.51 13.33 12.11
C MET A 1 -2.66 14.55 11.79
N TYR A 2 -1.35 14.39 11.56
CA TYR A 2 -0.50 15.54 11.24
C TYR A 2 -0.87 16.06 9.85
N PRO A 3 -1.16 17.37 9.68
CA PRO A 3 -1.75 17.90 8.45
C PRO A 3 -0.86 17.81 7.19
N ASN A 4 0.37 17.26 7.26
CA ASN A 4 1.31 17.19 6.13
C ASN A 4 2.04 15.84 5.96
N THR A 5 1.61 14.79 6.63
CA THR A 5 2.25 13.47 6.52
C THR A 5 2.04 12.88 5.13
N MET A 6 3.13 12.50 4.47
CA MET A 6 3.06 11.73 3.24
C MET A 6 2.72 10.28 3.57
N ARG A 7 1.79 9.68 2.82
CA ARG A 7 1.50 8.25 2.93
C ARG A 7 1.97 7.55 1.66
N THR A 8 2.84 6.57 1.81
CA THR A 8 3.27 5.69 0.73
C THR A 8 2.63 4.32 0.89
N THR A 9 2.36 3.65 -0.23
CA THR A 9 1.71 2.34 -0.24
C THR A 9 2.61 1.29 -0.89
N VAL A 10 2.78 0.17 -0.21
CA VAL A 10 3.40 -1.03 -0.76
C VAL A 10 2.29 -1.99 -1.19
N ARG A 11 2.14 -2.18 -2.50
CA ARG A 11 1.12 -3.05 -3.11
C ARG A 11 1.67 -4.36 -3.66
N HIS A 12 2.97 -4.39 -3.95
CA HIS A 12 3.64 -5.50 -4.62
C HIS A 12 4.38 -6.37 -3.59
N GLY A 13 4.32 -7.69 -3.79
CA GLY A 13 5.04 -8.66 -2.97
C GLY A 13 6.41 -9.03 -3.54
N ALA A 14 7.01 -10.09 -3.00
CA ALA A 14 8.39 -10.52 -3.32
C ALA A 14 8.65 -10.84 -4.80
N LYS A 15 7.62 -11.19 -5.58
CA LYS A 15 7.74 -11.45 -7.03
C LYS A 15 8.15 -10.22 -7.85
N ASP A 16 7.91 -9.03 -7.31
CA ASP A 16 8.26 -7.75 -7.93
C ASP A 16 9.04 -6.91 -6.90
N SER A 17 10.21 -7.41 -6.51
CA SER A 17 11.00 -6.91 -5.38
C SER A 17 11.38 -5.43 -5.51
N LEU A 18 11.63 -4.94 -6.73
CA LEU A 18 11.90 -3.52 -6.96
C LEU A 18 10.68 -2.66 -6.61
N ARG A 19 9.47 -3.03 -7.07
CA ARG A 19 8.24 -2.28 -6.76
C ARG A 19 7.79 -2.45 -5.31
N ALA A 20 8.23 -3.52 -4.65
CA ALA A 20 8.05 -3.70 -3.21
C ALA A 20 8.95 -2.75 -2.39
N ILE A 21 10.21 -2.57 -2.79
CA ILE A 21 11.23 -1.82 -2.04
C ILE A 21 11.15 -0.31 -2.30
N LEU A 22 10.88 0.12 -3.54
CA LEU A 22 10.86 1.54 -3.93
C LEU A 22 9.99 2.43 -3.02
N PRO A 23 8.75 2.06 -2.65
CA PRO A 23 7.93 2.87 -1.76
C PRO A 23 8.55 3.06 -0.38
N LEU A 24 9.25 2.04 0.14
CA LEU A 24 9.90 2.06 1.45
C LEU A 24 11.10 3.02 1.46
N VAL A 25 11.96 2.92 0.45
CA VAL A 25 13.10 3.83 0.29
C VAL A 25 12.61 5.27 0.07
N GLY A 26 11.53 5.44 -0.70
CA GLY A 26 10.88 6.75 -0.86
C GLY A 26 10.42 7.36 0.47
N ALA A 27 9.86 6.55 1.38
CA ALA A 27 9.47 7.02 2.71
C ALA A 27 10.68 7.43 3.56
N ILE A 28 11.76 6.65 3.53
CA ILE A 28 13.03 6.97 4.21
C ILE A 28 13.57 8.31 3.72
N LEU A 29 13.72 8.48 2.40
CA LEU A 29 14.27 9.70 1.80
C LEU A 29 13.38 10.92 2.11
N THR A 30 12.06 10.77 2.04
CA THR A 30 11.13 11.86 2.35
C THR A 30 11.22 12.26 3.83
N THR A 31 11.34 11.29 4.74
CA THR A 31 11.46 11.55 6.18
C THR A 31 12.78 12.25 6.51
N ARG A 32 13.88 11.86 5.86
CA ARG A 32 15.18 12.56 5.96
C ARG A 32 15.14 14.00 5.46
N ASN A 33 14.23 14.33 4.55
CA ASN A 33 13.97 15.70 4.07
C ASN A 33 12.85 16.40 4.87
N GLU A 34 12.77 16.11 6.17
CA GLU A 34 11.91 16.77 7.16
C GLU A 34 10.39 16.68 6.89
N ARG A 35 9.95 15.73 6.06
CA ARG A 35 8.52 15.47 5.86
C ARG A 35 8.14 14.12 6.49
N PRO A 36 7.29 14.11 7.54
CA PRO A 36 6.84 12.87 8.15
C PRO A 36 6.20 11.93 7.12
N CYS A 37 6.59 10.66 7.16
CA CYS A 37 6.02 9.62 6.31
C CYS A 37 5.34 8.52 7.11
N GLN A 38 4.37 7.89 6.46
CA GLN A 38 3.76 6.64 6.87
C GLN A 38 3.83 5.66 5.72
N VAL A 39 4.11 4.41 6.04
CA VAL A 39 4.07 3.30 5.07
C VAL A 39 2.84 2.46 5.34
N THR A 40 2.09 2.13 4.31
CA THR A 40 1.00 1.15 4.41
C THR A 40 1.21 -0.01 3.45
N PHE A 41 1.22 -1.23 3.99
CA PHE A 41 1.21 -2.48 3.24
C PHE A 41 -0.22 -2.92 2.96
N ILE A 42 -0.52 -3.12 1.68
CA ILE A 42 -1.82 -3.54 1.19
C ILE A 42 -1.64 -4.54 0.06
N GLU A 43 -2.70 -5.27 -0.28
CA GLU A 43 -2.69 -6.19 -1.41
C GLU A 43 -1.52 -7.18 -1.28
N ASP A 44 -0.72 -7.41 -2.33
CA ASP A 44 0.41 -8.34 -2.27
C ASP A 44 1.56 -7.83 -1.40
N GLY A 45 1.57 -6.54 -1.06
CA GLY A 45 2.55 -5.98 -0.13
C GLY A 45 2.47 -6.62 1.26
N THR A 46 1.29 -7.05 1.72
CA THR A 46 1.19 -7.70 3.05
C THR A 46 1.93 -9.03 3.13
N SER A 47 2.20 -9.70 1.99
CA SER A 47 2.96 -10.94 1.99
C SER A 47 4.45 -10.74 2.29
N LEU A 48 4.95 -9.50 2.23
CA LEU A 48 6.32 -9.16 2.61
C LEU A 48 6.53 -9.23 4.13
N LEU A 49 5.43 -9.19 4.88
CA LEU A 49 5.44 -9.12 6.33
C LEU A 49 5.30 -10.50 6.97
N SER A 50 4.88 -11.53 6.23
CA SER A 50 4.61 -12.85 6.81
C SER A 50 4.60 -13.95 5.73
N PRO A 51 5.57 -14.89 5.75
CA PRO A 51 6.76 -14.85 6.62
C PRO A 51 7.66 -13.66 6.25
N PHE A 52 8.17 -12.95 7.26
CA PHE A 52 9.11 -11.85 7.02
C PHE A 52 10.48 -12.40 6.58
N ASP A 53 10.88 -12.07 5.35
CA ASP A 53 12.20 -12.40 4.81
C ASP A 53 13.07 -11.13 4.76
N ALA A 54 13.93 -10.97 5.77
CA ALA A 54 14.86 -9.85 5.86
C ALA A 54 15.86 -9.79 4.70
N SER A 55 16.13 -10.93 4.04
CA SER A 55 17.09 -11.02 2.94
C SER A 55 16.54 -10.60 1.58
N LEU A 56 15.22 -10.37 1.48
CA LEU A 56 14.60 -9.91 0.24
C LEU A 56 15.24 -8.60 -0.21
N GLN A 57 15.78 -8.58 -1.43
CA GLN A 57 16.42 -7.41 -2.01
C GLN A 57 16.14 -7.31 -3.50
N ALA A 58 16.20 -6.09 -4.03
CA ALA A 58 16.31 -5.85 -5.46
C ALA A 58 17.79 -5.59 -5.80
N GLU A 59 18.22 -5.93 -7.01
CA GLU A 59 19.61 -5.76 -7.43
C GLU A 59 20.07 -4.31 -7.30
N GLY A 60 21.11 -4.06 -6.51
CA GLY A 60 21.64 -2.71 -6.25
C GLY A 60 20.86 -1.90 -5.21
N TRP A 61 19.90 -2.51 -4.50
CA TRP A 61 19.12 -1.87 -3.44
C TRP A 61 19.39 -2.54 -2.08
N SER A 62 19.14 -1.79 -1.00
CA SER A 62 19.15 -2.34 0.35
C SER A 62 18.16 -3.50 0.51
N SER A 63 18.51 -4.44 1.38
CA SER A 63 17.63 -5.52 1.77
C SER A 63 16.41 -5.02 2.54
N LEU A 64 15.35 -5.82 2.56
CA LEU A 64 14.13 -5.49 3.30
C LEU A 64 14.43 -5.31 4.80
N GLY A 65 15.33 -6.12 5.36
CA GLY A 65 15.82 -5.96 6.74
C GLY A 65 16.43 -4.59 6.99
N GLU A 66 17.44 -4.20 6.19
CA GLU A 66 18.11 -2.89 6.29
C GLU A 66 17.15 -1.71 6.10
N VAL A 67 16.15 -1.87 5.22
CA VAL A 67 15.12 -0.86 5.01
C VAL A 67 14.22 -0.72 6.24
N PHE A 68 13.80 -1.84 6.85
CA PHE A 68 13.01 -1.82 8.09
C PHE A 68 13.80 -1.23 9.26
N GLU A 69 15.10 -1.51 9.37
CA GLU A 69 15.99 -0.90 10.36
C GLU A 69 16.06 0.62 10.19
N GLN A 70 16.30 1.11 8.97
CA GLN A 70 16.34 2.56 8.70
C GLN A 70 14.99 3.24 8.96
N MET A 71 13.88 2.60 8.59
CA MET A 71 12.54 3.10 8.93
C MET A 71 12.33 3.12 10.45
N ALA A 72 12.91 2.16 11.16
CA ALA A 72 12.82 2.09 12.59
C ALA A 72 13.55 3.26 13.28
N GLU A 73 14.77 3.55 12.86
CA GLU A 73 15.58 4.70 13.31
C GLU A 73 14.87 6.04 13.07
N LEU A 74 14.23 6.18 11.90
CA LEU A 74 13.50 7.38 11.51
C LEU A 74 12.09 7.48 12.10
N GLN A 75 11.70 6.53 12.96
CA GLN A 75 10.38 6.48 13.60
C GLN A 75 9.22 6.56 12.59
N ILE A 76 9.37 5.95 11.42
CA ILE A 76 8.31 5.90 10.40
C ILE A 76 7.22 4.93 10.88
N ASP A 77 5.97 5.38 10.89
CA ASP A 77 4.85 4.51 11.22
C ASP A 77 4.59 3.52 10.08
N ILE A 78 4.36 2.26 10.45
CA ILE A 78 4.09 1.18 9.50
C ILE A 78 2.72 0.58 9.81
N PHE A 79 1.86 0.57 8.80
CA PHE A 79 0.53 -0.01 8.87
C PHE A 79 0.39 -1.16 7.86
N ALA A 80 -0.46 -2.12 8.14
CA ALA A 80 -0.79 -3.19 7.21
C ALA A 80 -2.28 -3.56 7.27
N CYS A 81 -2.86 -3.91 6.12
CA CYS A 81 -4.25 -4.34 6.05
C CYS A 81 -4.41 -5.78 6.55
N ARG A 82 -5.19 -5.94 7.63
CA ARG A 82 -5.53 -7.24 8.22
C ARG A 82 -6.23 -8.16 7.23
N GLU A 83 -7.19 -7.63 6.48
CA GLU A 83 -7.99 -8.41 5.52
C GLU A 83 -7.14 -8.92 4.36
N CYS A 84 -6.16 -8.14 3.89
CA CYS A 84 -5.20 -8.59 2.87
C CYS A 84 -4.30 -9.72 3.36
N ALA A 85 -3.83 -9.62 4.60
CA ALA A 85 -3.01 -10.63 5.23
C ALA A 85 -3.79 -11.94 5.42
N ALA A 86 -5.00 -11.87 5.94
CA ALA A 86 -5.90 -13.02 6.07
C ALA A 86 -6.15 -13.70 4.71
N PHE A 87 -6.42 -12.93 3.66
CA PHE A 87 -6.62 -13.46 2.30
C PHE A 87 -5.38 -14.17 1.74
N ARG A 88 -4.18 -13.71 2.12
CA ARG A 88 -2.90 -14.23 1.64
C ARG A 88 -2.30 -15.31 2.53
N ALA A 89 -3.04 -15.75 3.55
CA ALA A 89 -2.56 -16.69 4.57
C ALA A 89 -1.25 -16.21 5.23
N ALA A 90 -1.14 -14.89 5.42
CA ALA A 90 -0.03 -14.21 6.07
C ALA A 90 -0.43 -13.90 7.51
N PRO A 91 -0.17 -14.77 8.51
CA PRO A 91 -0.54 -14.52 9.90
C PRO A 91 0.14 -13.26 10.47
N GLU A 92 -0.63 -12.45 11.21
CA GLU A 92 -0.16 -11.21 11.85
C GLU A 92 0.99 -11.45 12.85
N SER A 93 1.04 -12.65 13.45
CA SER A 93 2.03 -13.06 14.46
C SER A 93 3.45 -13.18 13.94
N ASP A 94 3.61 -13.35 12.63
CA ASP A 94 4.90 -13.70 12.02
C ASP A 94 5.55 -12.47 11.37
N GLY A 95 4.98 -11.28 11.59
CA GLY A 95 5.48 -10.01 11.08
C GLY A 95 6.26 -9.19 12.09
N PRO A 96 6.92 -8.12 11.63
CA PRO A 96 7.74 -7.28 12.50
C PRO A 96 6.89 -6.58 13.58
N ASP A 97 7.37 -6.58 14.83
CA ASP A 97 6.66 -6.05 16.02
C ASP A 97 6.11 -4.62 15.88
N ARG A 98 6.70 -3.83 14.99
CA ARG A 98 6.33 -2.42 14.76
C ARG A 98 5.20 -2.21 13.77
N VAL A 99 4.72 -3.27 13.12
CA VAL A 99 3.63 -3.16 12.14
C VAL A 99 2.29 -3.11 12.87
N GLN A 100 1.53 -2.03 12.62
CA GLN A 100 0.17 -1.91 13.09
C GLN A 100 -0.80 -2.52 12.07
N TRP A 101 -1.36 -3.68 12.42
CA TRP A 101 -2.40 -4.33 11.63
C TRP A 101 -3.76 -3.66 11.86
N LEU A 102 -4.30 -3.06 10.81
CA LEU A 102 -5.55 -2.31 10.85
C LEU A 102 -6.58 -2.91 9.89
N PRO A 103 -7.89 -2.80 10.19
CA PRO A 103 -8.92 -3.14 9.23
C PRO A 103 -8.90 -2.17 8.05
N ALA A 104 -9.34 -2.63 6.88
CA ALA A 104 -9.35 -1.86 5.64
C ALA A 104 -10.13 -0.54 5.76
N SER A 105 -11.18 -0.52 6.59
CA SER A 105 -11.96 0.68 6.91
C SER A 105 -11.13 1.82 7.50
N ASP A 106 -10.11 1.48 8.27
CA ASP A 106 -9.31 2.45 9.03
C ASP A 106 -8.14 2.99 8.21
N LEU A 107 -7.69 2.23 7.22
CA LEU A 107 -6.63 2.64 6.29
C LEU A 107 -7.12 3.71 5.28
N ARG A 108 -8.42 3.75 4.98
CA ARG A 108 -9.07 4.74 4.09
C ARG A 108 -8.44 4.87 2.69
N PHE A 109 -8.27 3.75 1.99
CA PHE A 109 -7.80 3.75 0.59
C PHE A 109 -8.96 3.46 -0.40
N PRO A 110 -9.42 4.44 -1.19
CA PRO A 110 -10.62 4.30 -2.03
C PRO A 110 -10.54 3.20 -3.11
N LEU A 111 -9.32 2.87 -3.55
CA LEU A 111 -9.06 1.86 -4.60
C LEU A 111 -8.38 0.60 -4.04
N HIS A 112 -8.40 0.41 -2.72
CA HIS A 112 -7.81 -0.76 -2.10
C HIS A 112 -8.75 -1.95 -2.18
N LEU A 113 -8.28 -3.04 -2.78
CA LEU A 113 -9.04 -4.27 -2.94
C LEU A 113 -8.43 -5.36 -2.06
N CYS A 114 -9.07 -5.69 -0.94
CA CYS A 114 -8.56 -6.72 -0.04
C CYS A 114 -8.67 -8.14 -0.62
N HIS A 115 -9.51 -8.30 -1.63
CA HIS A 115 -9.71 -9.54 -2.37
C HIS A 115 -8.81 -9.60 -3.62
N GLY A 116 -8.38 -10.80 -4.01
CA GLY A 116 -7.72 -11.01 -5.30
C GLY A 116 -8.59 -10.56 -6.49
N PRO A 117 -8.02 -10.43 -7.70
CA PRO A 117 -8.83 -10.16 -8.88
C PRO A 117 -9.95 -11.20 -8.96
N SER A 118 -11.19 -10.73 -9.11
CA SER A 118 -12.30 -11.64 -9.34
C SER A 118 -11.94 -12.54 -10.52
N LYS A 119 -11.88 -13.86 -10.32
CA LYS A 119 -11.63 -14.82 -11.40
C LYS A 119 -12.67 -14.72 -12.52
N ARG A 120 -13.79 -14.02 -12.28
CA ARG A 120 -14.65 -13.55 -13.35
C ARG A 120 -13.98 -12.35 -14.01
N LEU A 121 -13.45 -12.57 -15.22
CA LEU A 121 -13.42 -11.55 -16.25
C LEU A 121 -14.82 -10.90 -16.28
N GLN A 122 -14.96 -9.77 -15.61
CA GLN A 122 -16.10 -8.90 -15.86
C GLN A 122 -15.80 -8.27 -17.21
N LEU A 123 -16.53 -8.73 -18.23
CA LEU A 123 -16.61 -7.98 -19.48
C LEU A 123 -17.30 -6.66 -19.13
N VAL A 124 -16.51 -5.65 -18.80
CA VAL A 124 -17.00 -4.29 -18.61
C VAL A 124 -17.29 -3.76 -20.00
N THR A 125 -18.55 -3.85 -20.40
CA THR A 125 -19.02 -3.19 -21.63
C THR A 125 -18.94 -1.68 -21.43
N VAL A 126 -18.87 -0.94 -22.55
CA VAL A 126 -18.86 0.54 -22.53
C VAL A 126 -19.99 1.08 -21.65
N ASP A 127 -21.17 0.47 -21.71
CA ASP A 127 -22.33 0.87 -20.91
C ASP A 127 -22.11 0.77 -19.39
N ILE A 128 -21.42 -0.29 -18.93
CA ILE A 128 -21.13 -0.49 -17.50
C ILE A 128 -20.12 0.57 -17.04
N GLN A 129 -19.13 0.90 -17.88
CA GLN A 129 -18.14 1.94 -17.60
C GLN A 129 -18.78 3.34 -17.55
N THR A 130 -19.64 3.68 -18.53
CA THR A 130 -20.34 4.96 -18.58
C THR A 130 -21.28 5.15 -17.40
N ARG A 131 -21.95 4.08 -16.96
CA ARG A 131 -22.80 4.12 -15.77
C ARG A 131 -21.98 4.33 -14.49
N GLY A 132 -20.88 3.60 -14.32
CA GLY A 132 -19.97 3.77 -13.20
C GLY A 132 -19.37 5.18 -13.13
N GLN A 133 -18.99 5.74 -14.27
CA GLN A 133 -18.51 7.12 -14.38
C GLN A 133 -19.60 8.13 -14.01
N SER A 134 -20.84 7.94 -14.49
CA SER A 134 -21.96 8.83 -14.16
C SER A 134 -22.29 8.81 -12.67
N GLU A 135 -22.26 7.63 -12.04
CA GLU A 135 -22.47 7.48 -10.60
C GLU A 135 -21.33 8.13 -9.80
N PHE A 136 -20.08 7.99 -10.25
CA PHE A 136 -18.93 8.68 -9.65
C PHE A 136 -19.05 10.21 -9.79
N ASP A 137 -19.29 10.72 -11.00
CA ASP A 137 -19.46 12.16 -11.28
C ASP A 137 -20.62 12.76 -10.49
N SER A 138 -21.68 11.99 -10.23
CA SER A 138 -22.81 12.44 -9.40
C SER A 138 -22.43 12.59 -7.92
N ARG A 139 -21.49 11.78 -7.41
CA ARG A 139 -21.07 11.77 -6.01
C ARG A 139 -19.97 12.79 -5.73
N VAL A 140 -19.07 12.99 -6.69
CA VAL A 140 -17.88 13.85 -6.54
C VAL A 140 -18.14 15.25 -7.10
N GLY A 141 -19.24 15.44 -7.84
CA GLY A 141 -19.46 16.60 -8.68
C GLY A 141 -18.71 16.42 -10.01
N LYS A 142 -19.31 16.85 -11.12
CA LYS A 142 -18.67 16.75 -12.43
C LYS A 142 -17.32 17.47 -12.38
N PRO A 143 -16.19 16.83 -12.73
CA PRO A 143 -14.96 17.58 -12.96
C PRO A 143 -15.22 18.56 -14.11
N THR A 144 -15.08 19.86 -13.85
CA THR A 144 -15.11 20.88 -14.90
C THR A 144 -13.82 20.78 -15.71
N LEU A 145 -13.74 19.80 -16.61
CA LEU A 145 -12.72 19.83 -17.67
C LEU A 145 -13.18 20.85 -18.72
N GLY A 146 -12.59 22.05 -18.69
CA GLY A 146 -12.80 23.09 -19.70
C GLY A 146 -13.17 24.48 -19.21
N ALA A 147 -12.63 24.95 -18.07
CA ALA A 147 -12.63 26.37 -17.74
C ALA A 147 -11.20 26.95 -17.89
N ALA A 148 -10.74 27.03 -19.13
CA ALA A 148 -9.82 28.03 -19.69
C ALA A 148 -9.85 27.89 -21.22
#